data_AF-A0A3S3HX89-F1
#
_entry.id   AF-A0A3S3HX89-F1
#
_cell.length_a   1.000
_cell.length_b   1.000
_cell.length_c   1.000
_cell.angle_alpha   90.00
_cell.angle_beta   90.00
_cell.angle_gamma   90.00
#
_symmetry.space_group_name_H-M   'P 1'
#
loop_
_entity.id
_entity.type
_entity.pdbx_description
1 polymer ?
#
loop_
_entity_poly.entity_id
_entity_poly.type
_entity_poly.pdbx_seq_one_letter_code
_entity_poly.pdbx_strand_id
1 'polypeptide(L)'
;MVLPAALATGVAWEKTRDLFRHGYVLETVVASHDPTRWNFSENTDLSEILLIARKRNGQSESDQMMAGHTTQFINLWQNPKNSAHALALGEEILRGAPAPVGTSAKPVHGLSEIIIGAQKYGETLEIPWGDVRQSPWIGCSFAQTNLVRTAWMLRRGYLYRPGRNESVEVPIQALREIASLGPDRRDIADGFTVSNSHTPFPALIGHSGELIRTIETLPNKWLAPRTSPAKGRPARDIGLLWPRAGTVMIAERSRLNTQRALAVRLPERGLSNVWWPVRLHSEDERAEKVIAMWLNSTLGLLTLIAHRVPTEGSWVQFKKPTIENLPILDVRALSERQLAQLAGSYEKLASMDLRTIPNMADDPVRKAVDEAFSKVLGLPHLDSLRAELAAEPVICNRALGFEVTAPAIEDQLQFELI
;
A
#
# COMPACT_ATOMS: atom_id res chain seq x y z
N MET A 1 1.61 24.60 -2.93
CA MET A 1 1.19 24.55 -1.51
C MET A 1 1.77 23.30 -0.88
N VAL A 2 2.28 23.37 0.36
CA VAL A 2 2.72 22.19 1.13
C VAL A 2 1.59 21.74 2.04
N LEU A 3 1.27 20.44 2.05
CA LEU A 3 0.22 19.84 2.89
C LEU A 3 0.65 18.49 3.44
N PRO A 4 0.01 17.99 4.52
CA PRO A 4 0.26 16.64 5.00
C PRO A 4 0.03 15.58 3.91
N ALA A 5 0.93 14.61 3.78
CA ALA A 5 0.86 13.53 2.79
C ALA A 5 -0.39 12.64 2.99
N ALA A 6 -0.98 12.66 4.19
CA ALA A 6 -2.29 12.08 4.46
C ALA A 6 -3.41 12.62 3.53
N LEU A 7 -3.23 13.77 2.87
CA LEU A 7 -4.15 14.26 1.84
C LEU A 7 -4.25 13.30 0.64
N ALA A 8 -3.19 12.57 0.29
CA ALA A 8 -3.20 11.69 -0.89
C ALA A 8 -4.23 10.55 -0.77
N THR A 9 -4.35 9.96 0.43
CA THR A 9 -5.11 8.70 0.64
C THR A 9 -6.00 8.72 1.88
N GLY A 10 -5.84 9.69 2.79
CA GLY A 10 -6.52 9.73 4.08
C GLY A 10 -7.99 10.10 4.00
N VAL A 11 -8.83 9.35 4.70
CA VAL A 11 -10.30 9.52 4.71
C VAL A 11 -10.72 10.90 5.20
N ALA A 12 -10.04 11.45 6.21
CA ALA A 12 -10.35 12.79 6.75
C ALA A 12 -10.18 13.92 5.72
N TRP A 13 -9.42 13.66 4.65
CA TRP A 13 -9.11 14.63 3.60
C TRP A 13 -9.99 14.48 2.35
N GLU A 14 -11.04 13.65 2.38
CA GLU A 14 -11.92 13.45 1.21
C GLU A 14 -12.53 14.76 0.73
N LYS A 15 -13.07 15.59 1.63
CA LYS A 15 -13.63 16.90 1.27
C LYS A 15 -12.61 17.82 0.60
N THR A 16 -11.34 17.72 0.98
CA THR A 16 -10.26 18.50 0.36
C THR A 16 -9.95 17.94 -1.03
N ARG A 17 -9.86 16.61 -1.20
CA ARG A 17 -9.74 16.00 -2.53
C ARG A 17 -10.95 16.30 -3.42
N ASP A 18 -12.15 16.40 -2.86
CA ASP A 18 -13.37 16.81 -3.57
C ASP A 18 -13.25 18.24 -4.10
N LEU A 19 -12.64 19.15 -3.34
CA LEU A 19 -12.38 20.51 -3.82
C LEU A 19 -11.47 20.49 -5.05
N PHE A 20 -10.38 19.72 -5.02
CA PHE A 20 -9.52 19.53 -6.18
C PHE A 20 -10.27 18.88 -7.34
N ARG A 21 -11.08 17.85 -7.05
CA ARG A 21 -11.91 17.16 -8.03
C ARG A 21 -12.82 18.12 -8.78
N HIS A 22 -13.43 19.11 -8.14
CA HIS A 22 -14.41 19.96 -8.84
C HIS A 22 -13.80 21.27 -9.35
N GLY A 23 -12.90 21.88 -8.59
CA GLY A 23 -12.43 23.25 -8.84
C GLY A 23 -11.04 23.38 -9.45
N TYR A 24 -10.26 22.29 -9.56
CA TYR A 24 -8.86 22.37 -9.94
C TYR A 24 -8.43 21.26 -10.91
N VAL A 25 -7.28 21.53 -11.54
CA VAL A 25 -6.45 20.54 -12.23
C VAL A 25 -5.24 20.33 -11.34
N LEU A 26 -5.03 19.10 -10.88
CA LEU A 26 -3.81 18.78 -10.14
C LEU A 26 -2.70 18.52 -11.14
N GLU A 27 -1.80 19.48 -11.31
CA GLU A 27 -0.73 19.42 -12.31
C GLU A 27 0.47 18.66 -11.78
N THR A 28 0.86 18.93 -10.53
CA THR A 28 2.05 18.30 -9.94
C THR A 28 1.83 17.93 -8.47
N VAL A 29 2.30 16.74 -8.10
CA VAL A 29 2.44 16.28 -6.72
C VAL A 29 3.89 15.89 -6.49
N VAL A 30 4.56 16.57 -5.57
CA VAL A 30 5.93 16.23 -5.14
C VAL A 30 5.86 15.58 -3.77
N ALA A 31 6.46 14.40 -3.62
CA ALA A 31 6.56 13.69 -2.35
C ALA A 31 8.02 13.41 -2.02
N SER A 32 8.37 13.61 -0.74
CA SER A 32 9.64 13.16 -0.20
C SER A 32 9.53 11.69 0.23
N HIS A 33 10.47 10.88 -0.26
CA HIS A 33 10.77 9.55 0.23
C HIS A 33 12.17 9.49 0.87
N ASP A 34 12.70 10.65 1.27
CA ASP A 34 13.96 10.74 2.01
C ASP A 34 13.74 10.25 3.45
N PRO A 35 14.37 9.14 3.88
CA PRO A 35 14.15 8.59 5.23
C PRO A 35 14.66 9.50 6.35
N THR A 36 15.51 10.48 6.02
CA THR A 36 16.00 11.47 6.98
C THR A 36 15.09 12.67 7.10
N ARG A 37 14.22 12.91 6.10
CA ARG A 37 13.29 14.05 6.07
C ARG A 37 12.09 13.78 5.17
N TRP A 38 10.95 13.39 5.74
CA TRP A 38 9.72 13.08 5.00
C TRP A 38 8.88 14.31 4.61
N ASN A 39 9.35 15.49 4.97
CA ASN A 39 8.63 16.77 4.95
C ASN A 39 9.41 17.88 4.24
N PHE A 40 8.72 18.97 3.94
CA PHE A 40 9.28 20.18 3.34
C PHE A 40 9.38 21.34 4.34
N SER A 41 8.53 21.33 5.38
CA SER A 41 8.51 22.32 6.45
C SER A 41 9.59 22.05 7.51
N GLU A 42 10.10 23.05 8.22
CA GLU A 42 11.21 22.87 9.18
C GLU A 42 10.83 22.17 10.50
N ASN A 43 9.58 22.32 10.96
CA ASN A 43 9.15 21.92 12.33
C ASN A 43 8.09 20.81 12.33
N THR A 44 8.32 19.71 11.61
CA THR A 44 7.42 18.55 11.61
C THR A 44 8.18 17.28 11.24
N ASP A 45 7.78 16.16 11.84
CA ASP A 45 8.22 14.82 11.42
C ASP A 45 7.15 14.12 10.55
N LEU A 46 5.96 14.73 10.43
CA LEU A 46 4.88 14.21 9.59
C LEU A 46 5.25 14.34 8.12
N SER A 47 5.01 13.29 7.35
CA SER A 47 5.20 13.29 5.90
C SER A 47 4.34 14.36 5.23
N GLU A 48 4.93 15.08 4.29
CA GLU A 48 4.27 16.16 3.53
C GLU A 48 4.37 15.91 2.01
N ILE A 49 3.46 16.56 1.27
CA ILE A 49 3.48 16.67 -0.18
C ILE A 49 3.41 18.13 -0.59
N LEU A 50 4.11 18.49 -1.68
CA LEU A 50 3.98 19.78 -2.34
C LEU A 50 3.08 19.63 -3.56
N LEU A 51 2.08 20.49 -3.67
CA LEU A 51 1.08 20.48 -4.74
C LEU A 51 1.19 21.73 -5.61
N ILE A 52 1.13 21.54 -6.92
CA ILE A 52 0.87 22.57 -7.92
C ILE A 52 -0.46 22.23 -8.56
N ALA A 53 -1.40 23.17 -8.49
CA ALA A 53 -2.73 22.99 -9.04
C ALA A 53 -3.22 24.28 -9.68
N ARG A 54 -3.87 24.14 -10.83
CA ARG A 54 -4.46 25.24 -11.58
C ARG A 54 -5.95 25.29 -11.32
N LYS A 55 -6.46 26.48 -10.99
CA LYS A 55 -7.90 26.69 -10.83
C LYS A 55 -8.59 26.52 -12.18
N ARG A 56 -9.68 25.76 -12.21
CA ARG A 56 -10.49 25.56 -13.41
C ARG A 56 -11.24 26.83 -13.78
N ASN A 57 -11.33 27.11 -15.07
CA ASN A 57 -12.28 28.05 -15.63
C ASN A 57 -13.57 27.30 -16.01
N GLY A 58 -14.55 27.31 -15.10
CA GLY A 58 -15.80 26.55 -15.26
C GLY A 58 -16.68 26.97 -16.45
N GLN A 59 -16.39 28.09 -17.10
CA GLN A 59 -17.12 28.54 -18.30
C GLN A 59 -16.57 27.94 -19.61
N SER A 60 -15.31 27.49 -19.62
CA SER A 60 -14.62 27.07 -20.85
C SER A 60 -14.02 25.66 -20.79
N GLU A 61 -13.80 25.09 -19.60
CA GLU A 61 -13.15 23.79 -19.45
C GLU A 61 -14.16 22.66 -19.13
N SER A 62 -14.48 21.85 -20.16
CA SER A 62 -15.34 20.67 -20.01
C SER A 62 -14.67 19.56 -19.22
N ASP A 63 -15.45 18.64 -18.64
CA ASP A 63 -14.89 17.49 -17.91
C ASP A 63 -14.07 16.54 -18.80
N GLN A 64 -14.38 16.48 -20.10
CA GLN A 64 -13.62 15.67 -21.07
C GLN A 64 -12.26 16.29 -21.39
N MET A 65 -12.21 17.61 -21.58
CA MET A 65 -10.93 18.33 -21.66
C MET A 65 -10.12 18.09 -20.39
N MET A 66 -10.80 18.06 -19.24
CA MET A 66 -10.13 17.81 -17.97
C MET A 66 -9.50 16.43 -17.86
N ALA A 67 -10.21 15.40 -18.29
CA ALA A 67 -9.72 14.03 -18.22
C ALA A 67 -8.45 13.81 -19.06
N GLY A 68 -8.24 14.63 -20.10
CA GLY A 68 -7.07 14.59 -20.97
C GLY A 68 -5.80 15.22 -20.40
N HIS A 69 -5.90 16.02 -19.31
CA HIS A 69 -4.71 16.49 -18.60
C HIS A 69 -4.01 15.32 -17.88
N THR A 70 -2.71 15.46 -17.63
CA THR A 70 -1.96 14.54 -16.78
C THR A 70 -1.58 15.21 -15.45
N THR A 71 -1.45 14.41 -14.40
CA THR A 71 -0.84 14.81 -13.14
C THR A 71 0.55 14.20 -13.10
N GLN A 72 1.57 15.05 -12.98
CA GLN A 72 2.95 14.64 -12.76
C GLN A 72 3.16 14.34 -11.26
N PHE A 73 3.65 13.14 -10.95
CA PHE A 73 4.13 12.78 -9.64
C PHE A 73 5.65 12.79 -9.65
N ILE A 74 6.23 13.53 -8.70
CA ILE A 74 7.67 13.69 -8.50
C ILE A 74 8.00 13.03 -7.17
N ASN A 75 8.62 11.85 -7.24
CA ASN A 75 8.99 11.07 -6.07
C ASN A 75 10.46 11.29 -5.78
N LEU A 76 10.75 12.21 -4.86
CA LEU A 76 12.12 12.54 -4.47
C LEU A 76 12.64 11.45 -3.54
N TRP A 77 13.78 10.87 -3.89
CA TRP A 77 14.49 9.90 -3.05
C TRP A 77 15.32 10.61 -1.99
N GLN A 78 15.74 11.84 -2.28
CA GLN A 78 16.46 12.73 -1.39
C GLN A 78 15.97 14.14 -1.56
N ASN A 79 15.81 14.84 -0.44
CA ASN A 79 15.42 16.24 -0.48
C ASN A 79 16.61 17.16 -0.82
N PRO A 80 16.36 18.32 -1.46
CA PRO A 80 17.42 19.29 -1.71
C PRO A 80 18.00 19.83 -0.40
N LYS A 81 19.33 19.96 -0.34
CA LYS A 81 20.08 20.38 0.85
C LYS A 81 20.03 21.88 1.11
N ASN A 82 19.86 22.69 0.06
CA ASN A 82 19.81 24.15 0.10
C ASN A 82 19.06 24.71 -1.12
N SER A 83 18.84 26.02 -1.17
CA SER A 83 18.07 26.68 -2.23
C SER A 83 18.68 26.55 -3.62
N ALA A 84 20.01 26.62 -3.75
CA ALA A 84 20.68 26.46 -5.04
C ALA A 84 20.48 25.04 -5.61
N HIS A 85 20.56 24.04 -4.72
CA HIS A 85 20.28 22.66 -5.08
C HIS A 85 18.80 22.43 -5.41
N ALA A 86 17.88 23.05 -4.67
CA ALA A 86 16.46 23.01 -5.00
C ALA A 86 16.16 23.61 -6.38
N LEU A 87 16.84 24.70 -6.75
CA LEU A 87 16.73 25.31 -8.07
C LEU A 87 17.23 24.35 -9.16
N ALA A 88 18.42 23.77 -9.00
CA ALA A 88 18.97 22.80 -9.95
C ALA A 88 18.03 21.59 -10.14
N LEU A 89 17.47 21.06 -9.05
CA LEU A 89 16.48 19.98 -9.09
C LEU A 89 15.21 20.39 -9.87
N GLY A 90 14.72 21.61 -9.62
CA GLY A 90 13.59 22.17 -10.34
C GLY A 90 13.85 22.30 -11.84
N GLU A 91 15.05 22.74 -12.24
CA GLU A 91 15.41 22.82 -13.66
C GLU A 91 15.46 21.45 -14.34
N GLU A 92 16.04 20.44 -13.69
CA GLU A 92 16.06 19.07 -14.24
C GLU A 92 14.66 18.47 -14.37
N ILE A 93 13.79 18.71 -13.38
CA ILE A 93 12.38 18.32 -13.45
C ILE A 93 11.67 18.98 -14.63
N LEU A 94 11.94 20.26 -14.91
CA LEU A 94 11.32 21.01 -16.00
C LEU A 94 11.86 20.61 -17.38
N ARG A 95 13.13 20.20 -17.47
CA ARG A 95 13.75 19.70 -18.71
C ARG A 95 13.31 18.27 -19.05
N GLY A 96 13.13 17.43 -18.03
CA GLY A 96 12.75 16.02 -18.19
C GLY A 96 11.27 15.82 -18.53
N ALA A 97 10.96 14.78 -19.29
CA ALA A 97 9.59 14.36 -19.55
C ALA A 97 9.19 13.23 -18.57
N PRO A 98 8.07 13.34 -17.84
CA PRO A 98 7.66 12.30 -16.91
C PRO A 98 7.33 10.98 -17.60
N ALA A 99 7.65 9.87 -16.94
CA ALA A 99 7.34 8.55 -17.48
C ALA A 99 5.83 8.28 -17.41
N PRO A 100 5.15 7.94 -18.51
CA PRO A 100 3.75 7.58 -18.44
C PRO A 100 3.55 6.29 -17.64
N VAL A 101 2.48 6.26 -16.84
CA VAL A 101 2.13 5.06 -16.06
C VAL A 101 1.76 3.88 -16.96
N GLY A 102 1.29 4.14 -18.19
CA GLY A 102 0.89 3.11 -19.15
C GLY A 102 -0.49 2.50 -18.87
N THR A 103 -0.88 1.54 -19.70
CA THR A 103 -2.15 0.81 -19.58
C THR A 103 -1.93 -0.69 -19.82
N SER A 104 -2.93 -1.52 -19.57
CA SER A 104 -2.85 -2.96 -19.90
C SER A 104 -2.68 -3.22 -21.39
N ALA A 105 -3.30 -2.40 -22.25
CA ALA A 105 -3.19 -2.48 -23.70
C ALA A 105 -1.88 -1.88 -24.26
N LYS A 106 -1.27 -0.94 -23.54
CA LYS A 106 0.02 -0.34 -23.88
C LYS A 106 0.90 -0.26 -22.63
N PRO A 107 1.50 -1.39 -22.20
CA PRO A 107 2.44 -1.39 -21.09
C PRO A 107 3.63 -0.46 -21.38
N VAL A 108 4.14 0.19 -20.34
CA VAL A 108 5.29 1.09 -20.42
C VAL A 108 6.34 0.63 -19.42
N HIS A 109 7.60 0.63 -19.84
CA HIS A 109 8.74 0.24 -19.01
C HIS A 109 9.69 1.40 -18.71
N GLY A 110 9.52 2.54 -19.40
CA GLY A 110 10.39 3.70 -19.24
C GLY A 110 10.39 4.25 -17.82
N LEU A 111 11.57 4.70 -17.40
CA LEU A 111 11.79 5.47 -16.18
C LEU A 111 12.18 6.89 -16.60
N SER A 112 11.76 7.87 -15.82
CA SER A 112 12.22 9.25 -15.97
C SER A 112 12.91 9.62 -14.66
N GLU A 113 14.23 9.67 -14.73
CA GLU A 113 15.10 9.89 -13.57
C GLU A 113 15.44 11.37 -13.44
N ILE A 114 15.51 11.85 -12.21
CA ILE A 114 15.99 13.20 -11.91
C ILE A 114 17.42 13.07 -11.45
N ILE A 115 18.38 13.45 -12.29
CA ILE A 115 19.81 13.28 -12.04
C ILE A 115 20.48 14.65 -12.02
N ILE A 116 21.29 14.92 -10.99
CA ILE A 116 22.16 16.10 -10.94
C ILE A 116 23.59 15.62 -10.71
N GLY A 117 24.48 15.90 -11.67
CA GLY A 117 25.82 15.32 -11.68
C GLY A 117 25.75 13.79 -11.83
N ALA A 118 26.38 13.06 -10.91
CA ALA A 118 26.38 11.59 -10.89
C ALA A 118 25.28 10.98 -9.98
N GLN A 119 24.39 11.83 -9.44
CA GLN A 119 23.51 11.44 -8.36
C GLN A 119 22.04 11.56 -8.76
N LYS A 120 21.31 10.45 -8.63
CA LYS A 120 19.86 10.36 -8.79
C LYS A 120 19.16 10.89 -7.53
N TYR A 121 18.24 11.83 -7.73
CA TYR A 121 17.46 12.49 -6.69
C TYR A 121 16.01 12.04 -6.63
N GLY A 122 15.52 11.36 -7.66
CA GLY A 122 14.17 10.87 -7.68
C GLY A 122 13.75 10.39 -9.06
N GLU A 123 12.46 10.12 -9.18
CA GLU A 123 11.83 9.75 -10.44
C GLU A 123 10.55 10.55 -10.65
N THR A 124 10.21 10.78 -11.92
CA THR A 124 8.94 11.41 -12.31
C THR A 124 8.08 10.46 -13.10
N LEU A 125 6.79 10.39 -12.76
CA LEU A 125 5.80 9.68 -13.55
C LEU A 125 4.58 10.56 -13.79
N GLU A 126 3.78 10.22 -14.80
CA GLU A 126 2.52 10.89 -15.05
C GLU A 126 1.35 9.90 -15.13
N ILE A 127 0.20 10.35 -14.62
CA ILE A 127 -1.05 9.60 -14.63
C ILE A 127 -2.14 10.54 -15.18
N PRO A 128 -3.04 10.07 -16.06
CA PRO A 128 -4.18 10.88 -16.50
C PRO A 128 -4.98 11.44 -15.33
N TRP A 129 -5.21 12.75 -15.33
CA TRP A 129 -5.94 13.44 -14.27
C TRP A 129 -7.35 12.88 -14.13
N GLY A 130 -8.00 12.47 -15.23
CA GLY A 130 -9.30 11.79 -15.17
C GLY A 130 -9.33 10.61 -14.19
N ASP A 131 -8.23 9.86 -14.12
CA ASP A 131 -8.10 8.69 -13.25
C ASP A 131 -7.68 9.08 -11.81
N VAL A 132 -6.72 10.01 -11.68
CA VAL A 132 -6.28 10.52 -10.37
C VAL A 132 -7.42 11.21 -9.64
N ARG A 133 -8.23 11.98 -10.36
CA ARG A 133 -9.38 12.76 -9.88
C ARG A 133 -10.43 11.89 -9.18
N GLN A 134 -10.58 10.64 -9.61
CA GLN A 134 -11.57 9.69 -9.09
C GLN A 134 -10.99 8.73 -8.05
N SER A 135 -9.76 8.96 -7.57
CA SER A 135 -9.10 7.98 -6.72
C SER A 135 -8.14 8.57 -5.69
N PRO A 136 -7.73 7.78 -4.69
CA PRO A 136 -6.57 8.12 -3.89
C PRO A 136 -5.36 8.38 -4.78
N TRP A 137 -4.54 9.37 -4.43
CA TRP A 137 -3.41 9.81 -5.25
C TRP A 137 -2.20 8.89 -5.04
N ILE A 138 -2.33 7.62 -5.43
CA ILE A 138 -1.30 6.58 -5.21
C ILE A 138 -0.03 6.78 -6.04
N GLY A 139 -0.01 7.76 -6.96
CA GLY A 139 1.17 8.13 -7.75
C GLY A 139 2.37 8.55 -6.90
N CYS A 140 2.15 8.99 -5.66
CA CYS A 140 3.20 9.33 -4.70
C CYS A 140 3.39 8.29 -3.59
N SER A 141 2.87 7.06 -3.77
CA SER A 141 2.91 6.05 -2.71
C SER A 141 4.27 5.35 -2.57
N PHE A 142 5.11 5.36 -3.60
CA PHE A 142 6.44 4.75 -3.58
C PHE A 142 7.46 5.70 -4.21
N ALA A 143 8.72 5.53 -3.84
CA ALA A 143 9.82 6.25 -4.42
C ALA A 143 10.09 5.79 -5.86
N GLN A 144 9.94 4.49 -6.13
CA GLN A 144 10.26 3.86 -7.41
C GLN A 144 9.03 3.76 -8.33
N THR A 145 9.19 4.20 -9.58
CA THR A 145 8.12 4.25 -10.60
C THR A 145 7.57 2.87 -10.92
N ASN A 146 8.41 1.83 -10.94
CA ASN A 146 7.98 0.48 -11.27
C ASN A 146 7.00 -0.08 -10.22
N LEU A 147 7.18 0.23 -8.93
CA LEU A 147 6.21 -0.10 -7.88
C LEU A 147 4.90 0.67 -8.00
N VAL A 148 4.98 1.99 -8.25
CA VAL A 148 3.78 2.82 -8.47
C VAL A 148 2.98 2.30 -9.67
N ARG A 149 3.66 2.01 -10.78
CA ARG A 149 3.05 1.45 -11.98
C ARG A 149 2.41 0.09 -11.72
N THR A 150 3.10 -0.78 -11.00
CA THR A 150 2.59 -2.11 -10.67
C THR A 150 1.35 -2.02 -9.80
N ALA A 151 1.37 -1.18 -8.75
CA ALA A 151 0.21 -0.95 -7.90
C ALA A 151 -0.97 -0.34 -8.68
N TRP A 152 -0.68 0.58 -9.61
CA TRP A 152 -1.68 1.21 -10.46
C TRP A 152 -2.37 0.21 -11.41
N MET A 153 -1.59 -0.64 -12.08
CA MET A 153 -2.13 -1.66 -12.97
C MET A 153 -2.87 -2.75 -12.19
N LEU A 154 -2.34 -3.19 -11.05
CA LEU A 154 -2.94 -4.24 -10.24
C LEU A 154 -4.32 -3.82 -9.71
N ARG A 155 -4.47 -2.54 -9.33
CA ARG A 155 -5.77 -1.96 -8.97
C ARG A 155 -6.82 -2.07 -10.07
N ARG A 156 -6.41 -2.19 -11.34
CA ARG A 156 -7.29 -2.38 -12.50
C ARG A 156 -7.46 -3.85 -12.90
N GLY A 157 -6.90 -4.79 -12.13
CA GLY A 157 -6.94 -6.22 -12.44
C GLY A 157 -5.87 -6.67 -13.43
N TYR A 158 -4.76 -5.94 -13.55
CA TYR A 158 -3.68 -6.31 -14.46
C TYR A 158 -2.31 -6.27 -13.79
N LEU A 159 -1.45 -7.21 -14.13
CA LEU A 159 -0.03 -7.20 -13.78
C LEU A 159 0.77 -7.13 -15.07
N TYR A 160 1.56 -6.07 -15.27
CA TYR A 160 2.48 -6.04 -16.41
C TYR A 160 3.72 -6.89 -16.11
N ARG A 161 4.35 -7.39 -17.17
CA ARG A 161 5.55 -8.22 -17.10
C ARG A 161 6.77 -7.36 -17.42
N PRO A 162 7.63 -6.97 -16.46
CA PRO A 162 8.84 -6.21 -16.79
C PRO A 162 9.66 -6.90 -17.90
N GLY A 163 10.09 -6.13 -18.91
CA GLY A 163 10.85 -6.66 -20.05
C GLY A 163 10.02 -7.39 -21.12
N ARG A 164 8.70 -7.52 -20.94
CA ARG A 164 7.77 -8.00 -21.97
C ARG A 164 6.65 -6.98 -22.09
N ASN A 165 6.36 -6.49 -23.30
CA ASN A 165 5.25 -5.54 -23.54
C ASN A 165 3.87 -6.23 -23.43
N GLU A 166 3.65 -6.97 -22.34
CA GLU A 166 2.50 -7.82 -22.07
C GLU A 166 1.96 -7.55 -20.66
N SER A 167 0.65 -7.73 -20.50
CA SER A 167 -0.02 -7.76 -19.21
C SER A 167 -0.75 -9.08 -19.00
N VAL A 168 -0.91 -9.46 -17.73
CA VAL A 168 -1.65 -10.63 -17.28
C VAL A 168 -2.84 -10.15 -16.47
N GLU A 169 -4.01 -10.70 -16.73
CA GLU A 169 -5.20 -10.45 -15.92
C GLU A 169 -5.06 -11.11 -14.54
N VAL A 170 -5.46 -10.37 -13.52
CA VAL A 170 -5.55 -10.83 -12.14
C VAL A 170 -6.97 -10.56 -11.68
N PRO A 171 -7.73 -11.56 -11.17
CA PRO A 171 -9.09 -11.33 -10.72
C PRO A 171 -9.05 -10.48 -9.45
N ILE A 172 -9.24 -9.17 -9.60
CA ILE A 172 -9.17 -8.19 -8.51
C ILE A 172 -10.55 -7.57 -8.29
N GLN A 173 -10.92 -7.40 -7.03
CA GLN A 173 -12.14 -6.75 -6.59
C GLN A 173 -11.90 -5.91 -5.33
N ALA A 174 -12.76 -4.93 -5.03
CA ALA A 174 -12.74 -4.26 -3.75
C ALA A 174 -13.10 -5.23 -2.60
N LEU A 175 -12.35 -5.17 -1.48
CA LEU A 175 -12.56 -6.05 -0.33
C LEU A 175 -14.03 -6.08 0.15
N ARG A 176 -14.72 -4.94 0.14
CA ARG A 176 -16.13 -4.85 0.57
C ARG A 176 -17.09 -5.76 -0.19
N GLU A 177 -16.75 -6.16 -1.41
CA GLU A 177 -17.61 -6.99 -2.25
C GLU A 177 -17.51 -8.47 -1.87
N ILE A 178 -16.49 -8.85 -1.10
CA ILE A 178 -16.26 -10.23 -0.65
C ILE A 178 -16.22 -10.37 0.87
N ALA A 179 -16.11 -9.26 1.61
CA ALA A 179 -15.91 -9.26 3.04
C ALA A 179 -16.47 -8.01 3.72
N SER A 180 -16.69 -8.11 5.03
CA SER A 180 -17.11 -7.03 5.90
C SER A 180 -16.06 -6.80 6.99
N LEU A 181 -15.80 -5.53 7.31
CA LEU A 181 -14.87 -5.16 8.38
C LEU A 181 -15.55 -5.05 9.75
N GLY A 182 -14.79 -5.42 10.77
CA GLY A 182 -15.13 -5.35 12.18
C GLY A 182 -15.27 -3.93 12.73
N PRO A 183 -15.63 -3.79 14.02
CA PRO A 183 -15.77 -2.50 14.68
C PRO A 183 -14.41 -1.81 14.81
N ASP A 184 -14.42 -0.49 15.01
CA ASP A 184 -13.19 0.25 15.27
C ASP A 184 -12.73 0.13 16.72
N ARG A 185 -11.46 0.47 16.97
CA ARG A 185 -10.82 0.35 18.28
C ARG A 185 -11.57 1.10 19.40
N ARG A 186 -12.25 2.21 19.08
CA ARG A 186 -13.02 2.99 20.06
C ARG A 186 -14.27 2.23 20.43
N ASP A 187 -15.00 1.70 19.45
CA ASP A 187 -16.17 0.84 19.68
C ASP A 187 -15.82 -0.36 20.57
N ILE A 188 -14.67 -0.99 20.33
CA ILE A 188 -14.17 -2.08 21.18
C ILE A 188 -13.89 -1.60 22.61
N ALA A 189 -13.19 -0.48 22.79
CA ALA A 189 -12.88 0.06 24.10
C ALA A 189 -14.13 0.49 24.88
N ASP A 190 -15.17 0.95 24.18
CA ASP A 190 -16.45 1.40 24.76
C ASP A 190 -17.38 0.23 25.11
N GLY A 191 -17.29 -0.91 24.41
CA GLY A 191 -18.11 -2.11 24.67
C GLY A 191 -17.45 -3.17 25.57
N PHE A 192 -16.12 -3.24 25.59
CA PHE A 192 -15.38 -4.30 26.25
C PHE A 192 -14.23 -3.79 27.13
N THR A 193 -13.80 -4.63 28.06
CA THR A 193 -12.49 -4.59 28.72
C THR A 193 -11.65 -5.80 28.28
N VAL A 194 -10.33 -5.66 28.30
CA VAL A 194 -9.43 -6.80 28.04
C VAL A 194 -9.37 -7.70 29.28
N SER A 195 -9.59 -8.99 29.07
CA SER A 195 -9.56 -10.03 30.10
C SER A 195 -8.40 -11.00 29.86
N ASN A 196 -7.78 -11.45 30.95
CA ASN A 196 -6.84 -12.57 30.95
C ASN A 196 -7.54 -13.93 31.15
N SER A 197 -8.79 -13.92 31.63
CA SER A 197 -9.61 -15.11 31.81
C SER A 197 -10.43 -15.38 30.56
N HIS A 198 -10.61 -16.67 30.25
CA HIS A 198 -11.39 -17.12 29.10
C HIS A 198 -12.82 -16.57 29.12
N THR A 199 -13.25 -15.96 28.03
CA THR A 199 -14.64 -15.55 27.78
C THR A 199 -15.07 -16.03 26.39
N PRO A 200 -16.37 -15.97 26.03
CA PRO A 200 -16.82 -16.26 24.66
C PRO A 200 -16.35 -15.27 23.58
N PHE A 201 -15.53 -14.27 23.93
CA PHE A 201 -15.09 -13.21 23.03
C PHE A 201 -13.55 -13.21 22.87
N PRO A 202 -12.98 -14.18 22.14
CA PRO A 202 -11.55 -14.19 21.83
C PRO A 202 -11.13 -12.91 21.08
N ALA A 203 -9.89 -12.48 21.33
CA ALA A 203 -9.35 -11.30 20.70
C ALA A 203 -7.85 -11.39 20.42
N LEU A 204 -7.45 -10.68 19.37
CA LEU A 204 -6.05 -10.41 19.05
C LEU A 204 -5.73 -8.97 19.49
N ILE A 205 -4.97 -8.83 20.58
CA ILE A 205 -4.63 -7.55 21.18
C ILE A 205 -3.16 -7.22 20.90
N GLY A 206 -2.93 -6.01 20.39
CA GLY A 206 -1.58 -5.57 20.02
C GLY A 206 -1.07 -6.18 18.72
N HIS A 207 0.09 -5.71 18.27
CA HIS A 207 0.70 -6.09 16.99
C HIS A 207 2.24 -6.15 17.09
N SER A 208 2.79 -6.73 18.17
CA SER A 208 4.25 -6.80 18.30
C SER A 208 4.85 -7.71 17.22
N GLY A 209 5.84 -7.21 16.47
CA GLY A 209 6.55 -7.99 15.45
C GLY A 209 7.41 -9.13 16.02
N GLU A 210 7.61 -9.18 17.34
CA GLU A 210 8.23 -10.31 18.03
C GLU A 210 7.25 -11.45 18.28
N LEU A 211 5.96 -11.12 18.47
CA LEU A 211 4.90 -12.08 18.78
C LEU A 211 4.17 -12.54 17.51
N ILE A 212 3.94 -11.63 16.57
CA ILE A 212 3.27 -11.91 15.31
C ILE A 212 4.33 -12.25 14.27
N ARG A 213 4.66 -13.54 14.18
CA ARG A 213 5.75 -14.04 13.33
C ARG A 213 5.28 -14.79 12.09
N THR A 214 4.05 -15.26 12.10
CA THR A 214 3.48 -16.23 11.17
C THR A 214 2.20 -15.68 10.53
N ILE A 215 1.73 -16.25 9.42
CA ILE A 215 0.46 -15.84 8.80
C ILE A 215 -0.73 -16.32 9.65
N GLU A 216 -0.63 -17.49 10.27
CA GLU A 216 -1.56 -17.97 11.28
C GLU A 216 -1.16 -17.49 12.68
N THR A 217 -2.10 -17.01 13.48
CA THR A 217 -1.86 -16.68 14.89
C THR A 217 -3.06 -17.08 15.73
N LEU A 218 -2.84 -17.33 17.02
CA LEU A 218 -3.92 -17.56 17.99
C LEU A 218 -4.43 -16.24 18.57
N PRO A 219 -5.70 -16.17 19.02
CA PRO A 219 -6.12 -15.15 19.96
C PRO A 219 -5.19 -15.14 21.18
N ASN A 220 -4.79 -13.96 21.64
CA ASN A 220 -3.85 -13.82 22.76
C ASN A 220 -4.48 -13.28 24.03
N LYS A 221 -5.75 -12.84 23.94
CA LYS A 221 -6.58 -12.33 25.04
C LYS A 221 -8.04 -12.65 24.78
N TRP A 222 -8.87 -12.34 25.77
CA TRP A 222 -10.32 -12.34 25.66
C TRP A 222 -10.87 -10.96 26.00
N LEU A 223 -12.10 -10.71 25.58
CA LEU A 223 -12.83 -9.49 25.89
C LEU A 223 -13.97 -9.80 26.88
N ALA A 224 -14.13 -8.95 27.89
CA ALA A 224 -15.26 -9.01 28.81
C ALA A 224 -16.19 -7.83 28.51
N PRO A 225 -17.50 -8.06 28.25
CA PRO A 225 -18.46 -6.99 28.12
C PRO A 225 -18.42 -6.07 29.33
N ARG A 226 -18.49 -4.76 29.09
CA ARG A 226 -18.59 -3.81 30.19
C ARG A 226 -19.96 -3.89 30.85
N THR A 227 -19.98 -3.89 32.17
CA THR A 227 -21.21 -3.79 32.98
C THR A 227 -21.70 -2.34 33.11
N SER A 228 -20.83 -1.36 32.85
CA SER A 228 -21.13 0.06 32.86
C SER A 228 -20.40 0.78 31.73
N PRO A 229 -20.95 1.90 31.20
CA PRO A 229 -20.31 2.64 30.12
C PRO A 229 -18.86 3.04 30.46
N ALA A 230 -18.01 3.13 29.43
CA ALA A 230 -16.71 3.77 29.59
C ALA A 230 -16.87 5.21 30.11
N LYS A 231 -15.91 5.68 30.90
CA LYS A 231 -15.98 7.00 31.57
C LYS A 231 -16.27 8.11 30.55
N GLY A 232 -17.40 8.80 30.72
CA GLY A 232 -17.83 9.91 29.84
C GLY A 232 -18.33 9.48 28.46
N ARG A 233 -18.75 8.22 28.29
CA ARG A 233 -19.25 7.66 27.02
C ARG A 233 -20.61 6.99 27.20
N PRO A 234 -21.43 6.91 26.15
CA PRO A 234 -22.65 6.10 26.17
C PRO A 234 -22.29 4.60 26.24
N ALA A 235 -23.23 3.78 26.75
CA ALA A 235 -23.10 2.33 26.69
C ALA A 235 -23.00 1.87 25.23
N ARG A 236 -22.12 0.90 24.95
CA ARG A 236 -22.02 0.28 23.62
C ARG A 236 -22.62 -1.12 23.66
N ASP A 237 -23.55 -1.38 22.76
CA ASP A 237 -24.19 -2.70 22.64
C ASP A 237 -23.22 -3.71 22.01
N ILE A 238 -22.81 -4.70 22.79
CA ILE A 238 -21.95 -5.79 22.33
C ILE A 238 -22.60 -6.64 21.24
N GLY A 239 -23.93 -6.68 21.20
CA GLY A 239 -24.71 -7.38 20.18
C GLY A 239 -24.53 -6.80 18.78
N LEU A 240 -24.05 -5.56 18.67
CA LEU A 240 -23.68 -4.92 17.39
C LEU A 240 -22.19 -5.09 17.05
N LEU A 241 -21.35 -5.44 18.04
CA LEU A 241 -19.91 -5.57 17.86
C LEU A 241 -19.51 -7.01 17.53
N TRP A 242 -19.95 -7.97 18.34
CA TRP A 242 -19.53 -9.37 18.22
C TRP A 242 -19.90 -10.04 16.87
N PRO A 243 -21.09 -9.80 16.27
CA PRO A 243 -21.40 -10.38 14.95
C PRO A 243 -20.45 -9.96 13.83
N ARG A 244 -19.66 -8.90 14.06
CA ARG A 244 -18.65 -8.37 13.14
C ARG A 244 -17.23 -8.88 13.45
N ALA A 245 -17.08 -9.83 14.37
CA ALA A 245 -15.84 -10.57 14.56
C ALA A 245 -15.45 -11.31 13.27
N GLY A 246 -14.14 -11.48 13.07
CA GLY A 246 -13.56 -12.04 11.86
C GLY A 246 -12.41 -12.99 12.18
N THR A 247 -12.09 -13.84 11.22
CA THR A 247 -10.99 -14.81 11.28
C THR A 247 -9.72 -14.22 10.67
N VAL A 248 -9.84 -13.45 9.59
CA VAL A 248 -8.71 -12.69 9.02
C VAL A 248 -8.61 -11.34 9.74
N MET A 249 -7.40 -10.89 10.03
CA MET A 249 -7.10 -9.65 10.73
C MET A 249 -6.17 -8.82 9.85
N ILE A 250 -6.57 -7.61 9.46
CA ILE A 250 -5.70 -6.66 8.72
C ILE A 250 -5.24 -5.58 9.68
N ALA A 251 -3.96 -5.21 9.69
CA ALA A 251 -3.46 -4.18 10.59
C ALA A 251 -4.24 -2.85 10.42
N GLU A 252 -4.62 -2.20 11.52
CA GLU A 252 -5.23 -0.86 11.51
C GLU A 252 -4.17 0.23 11.33
N ARG A 253 -2.96 -0.06 11.80
CA ARG A 253 -1.77 0.77 11.78
C ARG A 253 -0.55 -0.10 12.02
N SER A 254 0.59 0.29 11.49
CA SER A 254 1.79 -0.52 11.51
C SER A 254 3.04 0.33 11.41
N ARG A 255 4.15 -0.17 11.97
CA ARG A 255 5.49 0.32 11.69
C ARG A 255 6.15 -0.63 10.70
N LEU A 256 6.21 -0.25 9.43
CA LEU A 256 6.61 -1.16 8.36
C LEU A 256 8.02 -1.72 8.53
N ASN A 257 8.92 -0.97 9.17
CA ASN A 257 10.31 -1.37 9.37
C ASN A 257 10.55 -2.40 10.47
N THR A 258 9.55 -2.71 11.32
CA THR A 258 9.70 -3.69 12.41
C THR A 258 8.75 -4.88 12.31
N GLN A 259 7.63 -4.72 11.59
CA GLN A 259 6.61 -5.77 11.51
C GLN A 259 6.99 -6.90 10.55
N ARG A 260 6.42 -8.08 10.79
CA ARG A 260 6.58 -9.26 9.94
C ARG A 260 5.37 -9.54 9.07
N ALA A 261 4.17 -9.17 9.51
CA ALA A 261 2.94 -9.38 8.77
C ALA A 261 2.04 -8.14 8.87
N LEU A 262 1.28 -7.86 7.81
CA LEU A 262 0.21 -6.83 7.81
C LEU A 262 -1.18 -7.45 7.85
N ALA A 263 -1.28 -8.76 7.66
CA ALA A 263 -2.49 -9.51 7.88
C ALA A 263 -2.16 -10.86 8.51
N VAL A 264 -3.07 -11.37 9.33
CA VAL A 264 -2.97 -12.70 9.93
C VAL A 264 -4.33 -13.38 9.95
N ARG A 265 -4.35 -14.69 10.17
CA ARG A 265 -5.59 -15.47 10.33
C ARG A 265 -5.61 -16.13 11.70
N LEU A 266 -6.79 -16.06 12.34
CA LEU A 266 -7.15 -16.78 13.55
C LEU A 266 -7.88 -18.08 13.20
N PRO A 267 -7.76 -19.12 14.04
CA PRO A 267 -8.53 -20.36 13.87
C PRO A 267 -10.03 -20.19 14.16
N GLU A 268 -10.40 -19.14 14.89
CA GLU A 268 -11.78 -18.80 15.24
C GLU A 268 -12.04 -17.29 15.11
N ARG A 269 -13.32 -16.89 15.04
CA ARG A 269 -13.70 -15.48 14.94
C ARG A 269 -13.25 -14.73 16.18
N GLY A 270 -12.55 -13.62 16.00
CA GLY A 270 -12.11 -12.75 17.08
C GLY A 270 -12.36 -11.27 16.82
N LEU A 271 -12.18 -10.46 17.87
CA LEU A 271 -12.14 -9.00 17.79
C LEU A 271 -10.71 -8.49 18.03
N SER A 272 -10.49 -7.20 17.79
CA SER A 272 -9.18 -6.59 18.01
C SER A 272 -9.26 -5.10 18.30
N ASN A 273 -8.23 -4.58 18.99
CA ASN A 273 -8.04 -3.15 19.26
C ASN A 273 -7.09 -2.44 18.28
N VAL A 274 -6.32 -3.18 17.47
CA VAL A 274 -5.33 -2.63 16.52
C VAL A 274 -5.29 -3.35 15.18
N TRP A 275 -6.20 -4.30 14.98
CA TRP A 275 -6.46 -4.98 13.72
C TRP A 275 -7.91 -4.75 13.34
N TRP A 276 -8.20 -4.74 12.05
CA TRP A 276 -9.54 -4.85 11.50
C TRP A 276 -9.88 -6.33 11.38
N PRO A 277 -10.86 -6.84 12.15
CA PRO A 277 -11.43 -8.14 11.87
C PRO A 277 -12.06 -8.10 10.47
N VAL A 278 -11.82 -9.13 9.68
CA VAL A 278 -12.36 -9.30 8.34
C VAL A 278 -13.19 -10.58 8.36
N ARG A 279 -14.48 -10.43 8.05
CA ARG A 279 -15.40 -11.55 7.90
C ARG A 279 -15.77 -11.67 6.43
N LEU A 280 -15.34 -12.74 5.77
CA LEU A 280 -15.76 -13.02 4.41
C LEU A 280 -17.28 -13.24 4.36
N HIS A 281 -17.90 -12.91 3.22
CA HIS A 281 -19.30 -13.21 2.97
C HIS A 281 -19.51 -14.70 2.66
N SER A 282 -18.47 -15.37 2.16
CA SER A 282 -18.42 -16.82 2.05
C SER A 282 -18.03 -17.43 3.40
N GLU A 283 -18.68 -18.55 3.75
CA GLU A 283 -18.32 -19.37 4.91
C GLU A 283 -17.29 -20.48 4.54
N ASP A 284 -16.75 -20.46 3.31
CA ASP A 284 -15.67 -21.37 2.89
C ASP A 284 -14.33 -20.95 3.48
N GLU A 285 -13.85 -21.72 4.46
CA GLU A 285 -12.57 -21.50 5.14
C GLU A 285 -11.38 -21.43 4.17
N ARG A 286 -11.43 -22.13 3.02
CA ARG A 286 -10.38 -22.08 2.00
C ARG A 286 -10.20 -20.66 1.48
N ALA A 287 -11.28 -19.91 1.31
CA ALA A 287 -11.24 -18.52 0.87
C ALA A 287 -10.51 -17.64 1.88
N GLU A 288 -10.75 -17.81 3.18
CA GLU A 288 -10.07 -17.07 4.25
C GLU A 288 -8.55 -17.32 4.23
N LYS A 289 -8.16 -18.59 4.06
CA LYS A 289 -6.75 -19.03 3.97
C LYS A 289 -6.06 -18.37 2.78
N VAL A 290 -6.71 -18.36 1.61
CA VAL A 290 -6.18 -17.72 0.41
C VAL A 290 -6.07 -16.20 0.57
N ILE A 291 -7.07 -15.54 1.17
CA ILE A 291 -7.01 -14.09 1.42
C ILE A 291 -5.90 -13.73 2.41
N ALA A 292 -5.75 -14.48 3.50
CA ALA A 292 -4.67 -14.26 4.47
C ALA A 292 -3.29 -14.44 3.83
N MET A 293 -3.13 -15.44 2.96
CA MET A 293 -1.90 -15.66 2.20
C MET A 293 -1.65 -14.54 1.18
N TRP A 294 -2.68 -14.11 0.43
CA TRP A 294 -2.59 -13.03 -0.54
C TRP A 294 -2.10 -11.73 0.10
N LEU A 295 -2.67 -11.35 1.25
CA LEU A 295 -2.31 -10.14 1.98
C LEU A 295 -0.86 -10.15 2.54
N ASN A 296 -0.21 -11.31 2.55
CA ASN A 296 1.21 -11.47 2.91
C ASN A 296 2.13 -11.77 1.70
N SER A 297 1.57 -11.88 0.49
CA SER A 297 2.33 -11.94 -0.76
C SER A 297 2.92 -10.58 -1.13
N THR A 298 3.85 -10.55 -2.10
CA THR A 298 4.42 -9.31 -2.63
C THR A 298 3.34 -8.39 -3.20
N LEU A 299 2.37 -8.93 -3.95
CA LEU A 299 1.28 -8.14 -4.54
C LEU A 299 0.30 -7.60 -3.48
N GLY A 300 0.00 -8.40 -2.46
CA GLY A 300 -0.85 -7.97 -1.35
C GLY A 300 -0.20 -6.88 -0.49
N LEU A 301 1.08 -7.04 -0.15
CA LEU A 301 1.85 -6.03 0.58
C LEU A 301 1.99 -4.74 -0.23
N LEU A 302 2.33 -4.84 -1.53
CA LEU A 302 2.36 -3.71 -2.45
C LEU A 302 1.04 -2.94 -2.41
N THR A 303 -0.08 -3.65 -2.51
CA THR A 303 -1.42 -3.05 -2.56
C THR A 303 -1.81 -2.38 -1.25
N LEU A 304 -1.58 -3.06 -0.11
CA LEU A 304 -1.80 -2.48 1.23
C LEU A 304 -0.99 -1.20 1.40
N ILE A 305 0.31 -1.26 1.13
CA ILE A 305 1.23 -0.15 1.34
C ILE A 305 0.94 1.01 0.37
N ALA A 306 0.53 0.74 -0.87
CA ALA A 306 0.10 1.77 -1.83
C ALA A 306 -1.11 2.59 -1.32
N HIS A 307 -2.01 1.94 -0.58
CA HIS A 307 -3.24 2.53 -0.04
C HIS A 307 -3.10 2.97 1.43
N ARG A 308 -1.89 2.99 1.99
CA ARG A 308 -1.67 3.48 3.35
C ARG A 308 -2.02 4.96 3.46
N VAL A 309 -2.36 5.40 4.66
CA VAL A 309 -2.33 6.81 5.05
C VAL A 309 -0.94 7.11 5.61
N PRO A 310 -0.13 7.94 4.93
CA PRO A 310 1.17 8.35 5.44
C PRO A 310 1.02 9.11 6.76
N THR A 311 1.92 8.86 7.72
CA THR A 311 2.00 9.65 8.94
C THR A 311 3.43 10.14 9.17
N GLU A 312 4.29 9.37 9.80
CA GLU A 312 5.70 9.68 10.06
C GLU A 312 6.56 8.55 9.48
N GLY A 313 7.02 8.72 8.24
CA GLY A 313 7.82 7.72 7.52
C GLY A 313 7.19 6.32 7.51
N SER A 314 7.90 5.34 8.08
CA SER A 314 7.45 3.94 8.18
C SER A 314 6.27 3.71 9.13
N TRP A 315 5.86 4.70 9.94
CA TRP A 315 4.63 4.61 10.71
C TRP A 315 3.44 4.98 9.83
N VAL A 316 2.50 4.05 9.67
CA VAL A 316 1.43 4.15 8.68
C VAL A 316 0.10 3.71 9.25
N GLN A 317 -1.00 4.20 8.66
CA GLN A 317 -2.36 3.82 9.07
C GLN A 317 -3.14 3.24 7.89
N PHE A 318 -4.02 2.29 8.20
CA PHE A 318 -4.92 1.63 7.26
C PHE A 318 -6.34 1.94 7.70
N LYS A 319 -6.96 2.96 7.10
CA LYS A 319 -8.29 3.40 7.52
C LYS A 319 -9.37 2.51 6.94
N LYS A 320 -10.44 2.30 7.72
CA LYS A 320 -11.52 1.38 7.38
C LYS A 320 -12.13 1.60 5.98
N PRO A 321 -12.57 2.82 5.57
CA PRO A 321 -13.05 3.05 4.21
C PRO A 321 -12.00 2.73 3.13
N THR A 322 -10.72 2.97 3.41
CA THR A 322 -9.62 2.65 2.49
C THR A 322 -9.44 1.14 2.34
N ILE A 323 -9.56 0.39 3.44
CA ILE A 323 -9.45 -1.08 3.43
C ILE A 323 -10.70 -1.74 2.82
N GLU A 324 -11.90 -1.20 3.05
CA GLU A 324 -13.13 -1.64 2.36
C GLU A 324 -13.00 -1.50 0.83
N ASN A 325 -12.27 -0.50 0.35
CA ASN A 325 -11.99 -0.25 -1.05
C ASN A 325 -10.70 -0.91 -1.57
N LEU A 326 -9.99 -1.67 -0.73
CA LEU A 326 -8.69 -2.23 -1.09
C LEU A 326 -8.83 -3.20 -2.28
N PRO A 327 -8.07 -3.02 -3.37
CA PRO A 327 -8.03 -4.00 -4.44
C PRO A 327 -7.40 -5.30 -3.92
N ILE A 328 -8.16 -6.40 -3.98
CA ILE A 328 -7.75 -7.70 -3.46
C ILE A 328 -8.13 -8.80 -4.44
N LEU A 329 -7.44 -9.95 -4.37
CA LEU A 329 -7.80 -11.14 -5.14
C LEU A 329 -9.28 -11.52 -4.90
N ASP A 330 -10.07 -11.57 -5.97
CA ASP A 330 -11.43 -12.06 -5.93
C ASP A 330 -11.41 -13.60 -5.90
N VAL A 331 -11.40 -14.14 -4.69
CA VAL A 331 -11.41 -15.59 -4.45
C VAL A 331 -12.65 -16.30 -5.01
N ARG A 332 -13.74 -15.57 -5.32
CA ARG A 332 -14.95 -16.14 -5.95
C ARG A 332 -14.75 -16.42 -7.43
N ALA A 333 -13.79 -15.74 -8.07
CA ALA A 333 -13.44 -15.94 -9.46
C ALA A 333 -12.47 -17.13 -9.66
N LEU A 334 -11.95 -17.70 -8.58
CA LEU A 334 -11.07 -18.87 -8.64
C LEU A 334 -11.89 -20.13 -8.90
N SER A 335 -11.40 -21.00 -9.77
CA SER A 335 -11.94 -22.35 -9.89
C SER A 335 -11.70 -23.15 -8.60
N GLU A 336 -12.55 -24.15 -8.34
CA GLU A 336 -12.38 -25.05 -7.18
C GLU A 336 -10.98 -25.64 -7.08
N ARG A 337 -10.36 -25.98 -8.22
CA ARG A 337 -8.98 -26.48 -8.26
C ARG A 337 -7.98 -25.42 -7.80
N GLN A 338 -8.10 -24.18 -8.28
CA GLN A 338 -7.20 -23.08 -7.90
C GLN A 338 -7.35 -22.75 -6.40
N LEU A 339 -8.59 -22.64 -5.92
CA LEU A 339 -8.88 -22.38 -4.51
C LEU A 339 -8.31 -23.48 -3.61
N ALA A 340 -8.54 -24.75 -3.94
CA ALA A 340 -8.00 -25.88 -3.19
C ALA A 340 -6.46 -25.93 -3.19
N GLN A 341 -5.81 -25.63 -4.33
CA GLN A 341 -4.35 -25.61 -4.42
C GLN A 341 -3.73 -24.49 -3.57
N LEU A 342 -4.31 -23.29 -3.59
CA LEU A 342 -3.83 -22.16 -2.79
C LEU A 342 -4.10 -22.37 -1.30
N ALA A 343 -5.27 -22.88 -0.92
CA ALA A 343 -5.57 -23.25 0.45
C ALA A 343 -4.62 -24.36 0.97
N GLY A 344 -4.32 -25.37 0.15
CA GLY A 344 -3.32 -26.39 0.51
C GLY A 344 -1.89 -25.86 0.60
N SER A 345 -1.58 -24.73 -0.05
CA SER A 345 -0.30 -24.04 0.11
C SER A 345 -0.25 -23.27 1.44
N TYR A 346 -1.36 -22.66 1.85
CA TYR A 346 -1.49 -22.02 3.15
C TYR A 346 -1.19 -23.00 4.28
N GLU A 347 -1.74 -24.22 4.28
CA GLU A 347 -1.50 -25.22 5.33
C GLU A 347 -0.01 -25.53 5.57
N LYS A 348 0.81 -25.42 4.51
CA LYS A 348 2.24 -25.70 4.57
C LYS A 348 3.07 -24.51 5.05
N LEU A 349 2.56 -23.30 4.83
CA LEU A 349 3.33 -22.06 4.96
C LEU A 349 2.89 -21.22 6.16
N ALA A 350 1.65 -21.35 6.61
CA ALA A 350 1.04 -20.37 7.51
C ALA A 350 1.67 -20.30 8.90
N SER A 351 2.25 -21.40 9.37
CA SER A 351 2.95 -21.53 10.65
C SER A 351 4.46 -21.29 10.57
N MET A 352 5.00 -21.00 9.38
CA MET A 352 6.41 -20.70 9.19
C MET A 352 6.73 -19.25 9.53
N ASP A 353 7.86 -19.03 10.21
CA ASP A 353 8.33 -17.69 10.59
C ASP A 353 8.62 -16.82 9.35
N LEU A 354 7.87 -15.73 9.22
CA LEU A 354 8.13 -14.66 8.27
C LEU A 354 9.33 -13.83 8.74
N ARG A 355 10.15 -13.38 7.80
CA ARG A 355 11.10 -12.29 8.08
C ARG A 355 10.34 -10.98 8.26
N THR A 356 11.01 -9.97 8.81
CA THR A 356 10.44 -8.62 8.85
C THR A 356 10.20 -8.12 7.42
N ILE A 357 9.22 -7.22 7.24
CA ILE A 357 8.87 -6.66 5.94
C ILE A 357 10.11 -6.06 5.21
N PRO A 358 11.06 -5.35 5.86
CA PRO A 358 12.29 -4.90 5.19
C PRO A 358 13.19 -6.01 4.65
N ASN A 359 13.10 -7.20 5.22
CA ASN A 359 13.88 -8.37 4.83
C ASN A 359 13.06 -9.31 3.92
N MET A 360 11.97 -8.84 3.33
CA MET A 360 11.09 -9.66 2.49
C MET A 360 11.77 -10.17 1.21
N ALA A 361 12.79 -9.48 0.71
CA ALA A 361 13.55 -9.89 -0.47
C ALA A 361 14.05 -11.35 -0.34
N ASP A 362 14.62 -11.64 0.83
CA ASP A 362 15.25 -12.92 1.18
C ASP A 362 14.35 -13.82 2.05
N ASP A 363 13.05 -13.52 2.15
CA ASP A 363 12.10 -14.28 2.95
C ASP A 363 11.63 -15.53 2.18
N PRO A 364 12.01 -16.75 2.62
CA PRO A 364 11.65 -17.97 1.91
C PRO A 364 10.15 -18.27 1.95
N VAL A 365 9.45 -17.84 3.00
CA VAL A 365 8.00 -18.08 3.13
C VAL A 365 7.25 -17.19 2.16
N ARG A 366 7.60 -15.91 2.09
CA ARG A 366 7.01 -14.99 1.09
C ARG A 366 7.32 -15.41 -0.33
N LYS A 367 8.55 -15.91 -0.58
CA LYS A 367 8.90 -16.50 -1.87
C LYS A 367 7.99 -17.67 -2.23
N ALA A 368 7.80 -18.61 -1.32
CA ALA A 368 6.91 -19.75 -1.56
C ALA A 368 5.44 -19.33 -1.77
N VAL A 369 4.98 -18.29 -1.05
CA VAL A 369 3.66 -17.69 -1.27
C VAL A 369 3.53 -17.10 -2.68
N ASP A 370 4.50 -16.29 -3.10
CA ASP A 370 4.52 -15.68 -4.44
C ASP A 370 4.57 -16.75 -5.54
N GLU A 371 5.36 -17.80 -5.36
CA GLU A 371 5.45 -18.94 -6.28
C GLU A 371 4.13 -19.72 -6.37
N ALA A 372 3.43 -19.89 -5.25
CA ALA A 372 2.12 -20.54 -5.24
C ALA A 372 1.10 -19.74 -6.08
N PHE A 373 1.01 -18.43 -5.89
CA PHE A 373 0.13 -17.58 -6.70
C PHE A 373 0.56 -17.53 -8.16
N SER A 374 1.86 -17.41 -8.43
CA SER A 374 2.40 -17.37 -9.80
C SER A 374 2.06 -18.66 -10.57
N LYS A 375 2.23 -19.81 -9.93
CA LYS A 375 1.91 -21.11 -10.53
C LYS A 375 0.42 -21.30 -10.77
N VAL A 376 -0.43 -20.94 -9.80
CA VAL A 376 -1.88 -21.21 -9.86
C VAL A 376 -2.62 -20.22 -10.76
N LEU A 377 -2.17 -18.98 -10.81
CA LEU A 377 -2.82 -17.89 -11.56
C LEU A 377 -2.06 -17.52 -12.86
N GLY A 378 -0.91 -18.13 -13.14
CA GLY A 378 -0.11 -17.83 -14.33
C GLY A 378 0.60 -16.48 -14.30
N LEU A 379 0.93 -15.98 -13.10
CA LEU A 379 1.61 -14.69 -12.92
C LEU A 379 3.11 -14.82 -13.22
N PRO A 380 3.79 -13.72 -13.60
CA PRO A 380 5.25 -13.69 -13.66
C PRO A 380 5.88 -13.93 -12.29
N HIS A 381 7.16 -14.34 -12.30
CA HIS A 381 7.98 -14.37 -11.08
C HIS A 381 8.04 -12.99 -10.43
N LEU A 382 7.88 -12.96 -9.11
CA LEU A 382 7.78 -11.74 -8.32
C LEU A 382 9.07 -11.39 -7.56
N ASP A 383 10.16 -12.15 -7.74
CA ASP A 383 11.41 -11.97 -6.98
C ASP A 383 11.98 -10.56 -7.12
N SER A 384 12.06 -10.04 -8.34
CA SER A 384 12.54 -8.66 -8.59
C SER A 384 11.62 -7.61 -7.96
N LEU A 385 10.29 -7.79 -8.08
CA LEU A 385 9.31 -6.88 -7.49
C LEU A 385 9.38 -6.90 -5.95
N ARG A 386 9.58 -8.09 -5.35
CA ARG A 386 9.74 -8.27 -3.90
C ARG A 386 11.01 -7.60 -3.40
N ALA A 387 12.12 -7.73 -4.13
CA ALA A 387 13.38 -7.08 -3.81
C ALA A 387 13.27 -5.54 -3.91
N GLU A 388 12.64 -5.04 -4.98
CA GLU A 388 12.40 -3.61 -5.17
C GLU A 388 11.50 -3.02 -4.08
N LEU A 389 10.42 -3.72 -3.73
CA LEU A 389 9.54 -3.34 -2.62
C LEU A 389 10.30 -3.34 -1.29
N ALA A 390 11.14 -4.35 -1.01
CA ALA A 390 11.95 -4.40 0.20
C ALA A 390 12.91 -3.21 0.33
N ALA A 391 13.39 -2.67 -0.79
CA ALA A 391 14.30 -1.53 -0.85
C ALA A 391 13.61 -0.17 -0.64
N GLU A 392 12.27 -0.10 -0.69
CA GLU A 392 11.55 1.16 -0.54
C GLU A 392 11.89 1.88 0.77
N PRO A 393 12.17 3.20 0.75
CA PRO A 393 12.52 3.94 1.96
C PRO A 393 11.44 3.86 3.03
N VAL A 394 10.16 3.86 2.65
CA VAL A 394 9.05 3.77 3.61
C VAL A 394 9.02 2.42 4.33
N ILE A 395 9.61 1.39 3.73
CA ILE A 395 9.69 0.05 4.28
C ILE A 395 10.97 -0.13 5.09
N CYS A 396 12.13 0.09 4.48
CA CYS A 396 13.41 -0.23 5.11
C CYS A 396 14.04 0.93 5.90
N ASN A 397 13.48 2.13 5.82
CA ASN A 397 14.00 3.36 6.43
C ASN A 397 15.47 3.64 6.06
N ARG A 398 15.84 3.31 4.82
CA ARG A 398 17.15 3.61 4.21
C ARG A 398 16.93 4.35 2.90
N ALA A 399 17.88 5.19 2.54
CA ALA A 399 17.82 5.90 1.28
C ALA A 399 18.00 4.88 0.14
N LEU A 400 17.29 5.08 -0.97
CA LEU A 400 17.58 4.31 -2.18
C LEU A 400 19.02 4.60 -2.61
N GLY A 401 19.74 3.52 -2.92
CA GLY A 401 21.20 3.53 -3.05
C GLY A 401 21.73 4.35 -4.21
N PHE A 402 22.87 5.00 -3.95
CA PHE A 402 23.83 5.50 -4.91
C PHE A 402 24.76 4.38 -5.38
N GLU A 403 24.33 3.57 -6.34
CA GLU A 403 25.29 2.72 -7.05
C GLU A 403 24.95 2.70 -8.54
N VAL A 404 25.29 3.78 -9.22
CA VAL A 404 26.00 3.61 -10.49
C VAL A 404 27.49 3.66 -10.15
N THR A 405 27.98 2.67 -9.40
CA THR A 405 29.32 2.17 -9.68
C THR A 405 29.19 1.40 -10.97
N ALA A 406 29.08 2.14 -12.09
CA ALA A 406 29.62 1.61 -13.31
C ALA A 406 31.05 1.19 -12.94
N PRO A 407 31.48 -0.05 -13.25
CA PRO A 407 32.91 -0.29 -13.33
C PRO A 407 33.51 0.85 -14.15
N ALA A 408 34.75 1.24 -13.91
CA ALA A 408 35.47 2.03 -14.89
C ALA A 408 35.57 1.18 -16.18
N ILE A 409 34.49 1.20 -16.96
CA ILE A 409 34.45 0.71 -18.32
C ILE A 409 35.21 1.81 -19.04
N GLU A 410 36.46 1.50 -19.40
CA GLU A 410 37.22 2.29 -20.35
C GLU A 410 36.26 2.75 -21.47
N ASP A 411 36.32 4.03 -21.82
CA ASP A 411 35.43 4.81 -22.71
C ASP A 411 35.13 4.21 -24.11
N GLN A 412 35.45 2.95 -24.38
CA GLN A 412 35.33 2.29 -25.68
C GLN A 412 33.97 1.67 -25.98
N LEU A 413 33.04 1.53 -25.02
CA LEU A 413 31.75 0.86 -25.27
C LEU A 413 30.52 1.79 -25.37
N GLN A 414 30.69 3.12 -25.34
CA GLN A 414 29.57 4.06 -25.52
C GLN A 414 29.16 4.29 -26.99
N PHE A 415 29.82 3.67 -27.97
CA PHE A 415 29.58 3.90 -29.39
C PHE A 415 28.95 2.74 -30.14
N GLU A 416 28.05 1.98 -29.52
CA GLU A 416 27.13 1.13 -30.28
C GLU A 416 25.76 1.16 -29.61
N LEU A 417 24.94 2.17 -29.94
CA LEU A 417 23.47 2.16 -29.88
C LEU A 417 22.98 3.56 -30.32
N ILE A 418 23.02 3.81 -31.63
CA ILE A 418 22.13 4.76 -32.32
C ILE A 418 21.17 3.93 -33.15
#